data_AF-A0A1F8MC80-F1
#
_entry.id   AF-A0A1F8MC80-F1
#
_cell.length_a   1.000
_cell.length_b   1.000
_cell.length_c   1.000
_cell.angle_alpha   90.00
_cell.angle_beta   90.00
_cell.angle_gamma   90.00
#
_symmetry.space_group_name_H-M   'P 1'
#
loop_
_entity.id
_entity.type
_entity.pdbx_description
1 polymer ?
#
loop_
_entity_poly.entity_id
_entity_poly.type
_entity_poly.pdbx_seq_one_letter_code
_entity_poly.pdbx_strand_id
1 'polypeptide(L)'
;MVILLVVVQAQDADMVTSSLRKYGVVAFELSSTGAFLGRKNVTLLIPVETTNVELVLSELKRNCRQRIEYVSMPIEGQPLPIPSPIPITVGGATIFILEIDQYLEVLQ
;
A
#
# COMPACT_ATOMS: atom_id res chain seq x y z
N MET A 1 12.02 -4.00 17.83
CA MET A 1 10.82 -4.19 16.99
C MET A 1 10.33 -2.86 16.44
N VAL A 2 9.77 -2.89 15.23
CA VAL A 2 9.07 -1.76 14.59
C VAL A 2 7.76 -2.24 13.97
N ILE A 3 6.83 -1.34 13.72
CA ILE A 3 5.69 -1.58 12.84
C ILE A 3 5.89 -0.80 11.56
N LEU A 4 5.85 -1.50 10.43
CA LEU A 4 5.78 -0.86 9.12
C LEU A 4 4.31 -0.62 8.78
N LEU A 5 3.94 0.65 8.62
CA LEU A 5 2.64 1.05 8.06
C LEU A 5 2.84 1.31 6.58
N VAL A 6 2.33 0.39 5.76
CA VAL A 6 2.58 0.37 4.31
C VAL A 6 1.28 0.60 3.56
N VAL A 7 1.21 1.65 2.75
CA VAL A 7 0.11 1.89 1.83
C VAL A 7 0.48 1.31 0.46
N VAL A 8 -0.27 0.31 0.01
CA VAL A 8 -0.12 -0.34 -1.31
C VAL A 8 -1.40 -0.24 -2.13
N GLN A 9 -1.28 -0.44 -3.43
CA GLN A 9 -2.46 -0.59 -4.30
C GLN A 9 -3.18 -1.90 -3.97
N ALA A 10 -4.52 -1.90 -4.00
CA ALA A 10 -5.31 -3.07 -3.61
C ALA A 10 -4.97 -4.34 -4.41
N GLN A 11 -4.64 -4.19 -5.69
CA GLN A 11 -4.23 -5.29 -6.57
C GLN A 11 -2.86 -5.92 -6.23
N ASP A 12 -2.00 -5.21 -5.50
CA ASP A 12 -0.67 -5.71 -5.11
C ASP A 12 -0.68 -6.31 -3.70
N ALA A 13 -1.73 -6.06 -2.90
CA ALA A 13 -1.84 -6.46 -1.50
C ALA A 13 -1.66 -7.97 -1.31
N ASP A 14 -2.48 -8.78 -1.99
CA ASP A 14 -2.46 -10.25 -1.89
C ASP A 14 -1.08 -10.84 -2.24
N MET A 15 -0.42 -10.27 -3.26
CA MET A 15 0.88 -10.73 -3.72
C MET A 15 1.97 -10.42 -2.68
N VAL A 16 1.97 -9.20 -2.13
CA VAL A 16 2.90 -8.79 -1.07
C VAL A 16 2.70 -9.65 0.17
N THR A 17 1.47 -9.78 0.67
CA THR A 17 1.20 -10.51 1.92
C THR A 17 1.49 -12.01 1.76
N SER A 18 1.19 -12.60 0.60
CA SER A 18 1.58 -13.97 0.29
C SER A 18 3.09 -14.16 0.21
N SER A 19 3.84 -13.18 -0.30
CA SER A 19 5.30 -13.27 -0.36
C SER A 19 5.93 -13.15 1.03
N LEU A 20 5.48 -12.20 1.84
CA LEU A 20 5.94 -12.01 3.23
C LEU A 20 5.69 -13.24 4.11
N ARG A 21 4.53 -13.91 3.94
CA ARG A 21 4.20 -15.14 4.66
C ARG A 21 5.22 -16.27 4.45
N LYS A 22 5.88 -16.34 3.28
CA LYS A 22 6.92 -17.34 3.00
C LYS A 22 8.14 -17.20 3.92
N TYR A 23 8.33 -16.02 4.49
CA TYR A 23 9.41 -15.70 5.42
C TYR A 23 8.91 -15.61 6.88
N GLY A 24 7.69 -16.08 7.17
CA GLY A 24 7.10 -16.00 8.51
C GLY A 24 6.67 -14.59 8.92
N VAL A 25 6.66 -13.62 8.00
CA VAL A 25 6.21 -12.25 8.28
C VAL A 25 4.69 -12.17 8.07
N VAL A 26 3.98 -11.76 9.12
CA VAL A 26 2.53 -11.54 9.09
C VAL A 26 2.26 -10.06 8.86
N ALA A 27 1.28 -9.77 7.99
CA ALA A 27 0.76 -8.44 7.76
C ALA A 27 -0.72 -8.41 8.10
N PHE A 28 -1.18 -7.38 8.81
CA PHE A 28 -2.59 -7.10 9.05
C PHE A 28 -3.09 -6.11 8.01
N GLU A 29 -4.19 -6.45 7.34
CA GLU A 29 -4.73 -5.64 6.25
C GLU A 29 -5.86 -4.73 6.74
N LEU A 30 -5.78 -3.46 6.37
CA LEU A 30 -6.82 -2.46 6.60
C LEU A 30 -7.26 -1.91 5.24
N SER A 31 -8.56 -1.97 4.98
CA SER A 31 -9.15 -1.30 3.81
C SER A 31 -9.01 0.21 3.97
N SER A 32 -8.40 0.87 2.99
CA SER A 32 -8.19 2.32 3.00
C SER A 32 -8.63 2.96 1.67
N THR A 33 -8.69 4.29 1.63
CA THR A 33 -8.97 5.03 0.39
C THR A 33 -8.06 6.25 0.30
N GLY A 34 -7.41 6.42 -0.85
CA GLY A 34 -6.55 7.56 -1.11
C GLY A 34 -7.35 8.84 -1.39
N ALA A 35 -7.02 9.94 -0.70
CA ALA A 35 -7.74 11.20 -0.82
C ALA A 35 -7.66 11.85 -2.21
N PHE A 36 -6.59 11.60 -2.97
CA PHE A 36 -6.36 12.25 -4.27
C PHE A 36 -7.24 11.69 -5.39
N LEU A 37 -7.42 10.37 -5.45
CA LEU A 37 -8.13 9.70 -6.54
C LEU A 37 -9.45 9.07 -6.13
N GLY A 38 -9.78 9.12 -4.84
CA GLY A 38 -10.90 8.35 -4.28
C GLY A 38 -10.77 6.84 -4.49
N ARG A 39 -9.56 6.35 -4.84
CA ARG A 39 -9.32 4.95 -5.16
C ARG A 39 -9.05 4.17 -3.89
N LYS A 40 -9.64 2.97 -3.83
CA LYS A 40 -9.39 2.00 -2.78
C LYS A 40 -7.92 1.57 -2.83
N ASN A 41 -7.27 1.63 -1.68
CA ASN A 41 -5.95 1.08 -1.44
C ASN A 41 -6.03 0.17 -0.21
N VAL A 42 -4.90 -0.46 0.11
CA VAL A 42 -4.78 -1.31 1.30
C VAL A 42 -3.64 -0.75 2.12
N THR A 43 -3.90 -0.59 3.42
CA THR A 43 -2.87 -0.27 4.40
C THR A 43 -2.50 -1.55 5.14
N LEU A 44 -1.24 -1.94 5.07
CA LEU A 44 -0.68 -3.09 5.78
C LEU A 44 -0.01 -2.60 7.06
N LEU A 45 -0.29 -3.26 8.18
CA LEU A 45 0.48 -3.15 9.41
C LEU A 45 1.36 -4.39 9.53
N ILE A 46 2.67 -4.19 9.51
CA ILE A 46 3.64 -5.29 9.47
C ILE A 46 4.58 -5.14 10.67
N PRO A 47 4.28 -5.78 11.82
CA PRO A 47 5.21 -5.84 12.95
C PRO A 47 6.39 -6.73 12.59
N VAL A 48 7.61 -6.21 12.72
CA VAL A 48 8.84 -6.95 12.43
C VAL A 48 9.95 -6.54 13.38
N GLU A 49 10.91 -7.45 13.57
CA GLU A 49 12.20 -7.07 14.13
C GLU A 49 12.92 -6.09 13.21
N THR A 50 13.68 -5.17 13.80
CA THR A 50 14.40 -4.12 13.07
C THR A 50 15.36 -4.72 12.03
N THR A 51 15.92 -5.90 12.31
CA THR A 51 16.79 -6.66 11.40
C THR A 51 16.07 -7.18 10.15
N ASN A 52 14.74 -7.34 10.20
CA ASN A 52 13.93 -7.87 9.11
C ASN A 52 13.31 -6.77 8.24
N VAL A 53 13.57 -5.49 8.53
CA VAL A 53 13.03 -4.37 7.74
C VAL A 53 13.47 -4.46 6.27
N GLU A 54 14.75 -4.76 6.00
CA GLU A 54 15.26 -4.83 4.63
C GLU A 54 14.63 -5.99 3.81
N LEU A 55 14.27 -7.09 4.48
CA LEU A 55 13.51 -8.17 3.87
C LEU A 55 12.14 -7.66 3.40
N VAL A 56 11.41 -6.95 4.27
CA VAL A 56 10.08 -6.41 3.92
C VAL A 56 10.19 -5.37 2.80
N LEU A 57 11.19 -4.49 2.85
CA LEU A 57 11.45 -3.51 1.79
C LEU A 57 11.73 -4.18 0.45
N SER A 58 12.51 -5.28 0.46
CA SER A 58 12.83 -6.05 -0.74
C SER A 58 11.59 -6.71 -1.34
N GLU A 59 10.72 -7.29 -0.52
CA GLU A 59 9.46 -7.87 -0.97
C GLU A 59 8.48 -6.81 -1.49
N LEU A 60 8.40 -5.64 -0.86
CA LEU A 60 7.60 -4.53 -1.37
C LEU A 60 8.11 -4.03 -2.73
N LYS A 61 9.42 -3.87 -2.91
CA LYS A 61 10.03 -3.47 -4.20
C LYS A 61 9.77 -4.49 -5.32
N ARG A 62 9.77 -5.78 -5.00
CA ARG A 62 9.55 -6.85 -5.98
C ARG A 62 8.09 -6.91 -6.44
N ASN A 63 7.17 -6.69 -5.51
CA ASN A 63 5.74 -6.97 -5.70
C ASN A 63 4.92 -5.71 -5.99
N CYS A 64 5.29 -4.54 -5.47
CA CYS A 64 4.56 -3.30 -5.71
C CYS A 64 5.13 -2.58 -6.93
N ARG A 65 4.28 -2.23 -7.90
CA ARG A 65 4.70 -1.54 -9.12
C ARG A 65 4.10 -0.17 -9.25
N GLN A 66 4.89 0.77 -9.74
CA GLN A 66 4.39 2.06 -10.19
C GLN A 66 3.53 1.87 -11.43
N ARG A 67 2.38 2.56 -11.50
CA ARG A 67 1.44 2.47 -12.62
C ARG A 67 1.04 3.86 -13.09
N ILE A 68 0.79 3.99 -14.39
CA ILE A 68 0.15 5.18 -14.95
C ILE A 68 -1.34 4.90 -15.00
N GLU A 69 -2.09 5.76 -14.33
CA GLU A 69 -3.54 5.72 -14.29
C GLU A 69 -4.09 6.89 -15.07
N TYR A 70 -5.23 6.68 -15.73
CA TYR A 70 -5.88 7.70 -16.53
C TYR A 70 -7.16 8.14 -15.82
N VAL A 71 -7.28 9.43 -15.54
CA VAL A 71 -8.47 9.99 -14.88
C VAL A 71 -9.15 10.95 -15.85
N SER A 72 -10.45 10.74 -16.07
CA SER A 72 -11.33 11.69 -16.73
C SER A 72 -12.04 12.52 -15.68
N MET A 73 -11.76 13.83 -15.65
CA MET A 73 -12.49 14.77 -14.82
C MET A 73 -13.72 15.24 -15.60
N PRO A 74 -14.97 14.98 -15.14
CA PRO A 74 -16.14 15.54 -15.80
C PRO A 74 -16.11 17.07 -15.68
N ILE A 75 -16.13 17.77 -16.80
CA ILE A 75 -16.31 19.22 -16.84
C ILE A 75 -17.82 19.47 -16.79
N GLU A 76 -18.35 19.98 -15.67
CA GLU A 76 -19.76 20.36 -15.60
C GLU A 76 -20.03 21.56 -16.52
N GLY A 77 -21.10 21.48 -17.33
CA GLY A 77 -21.66 22.63 -18.05
C GLY A 77 -21.27 22.82 -19.52
N GLN A 78 -20.58 21.88 -20.18
CA GLN A 78 -20.30 21.97 -21.62
C GLN A 78 -20.78 20.75 -22.44
N PRO A 79 -21.44 20.98 -23.60
CA PRO A 79 -21.67 19.94 -24.61
C PRO A 79 -20.41 19.83 -25.49
N LEU A 80 -19.31 19.32 -24.92
CA LEU A 80 -18.05 19.13 -25.63
C LEU A 80 -17.50 17.72 -25.39
N PRO A 81 -16.69 17.18 -26.32
CA PRO A 81 -16.33 15.77 -26.35
C PRO A 81 -15.67 15.34 -25.04
N ILE A 82 -15.89 14.09 -24.66
CA ILE A 82 -15.36 13.45 -23.44
C ILE A 82 -13.90 13.90 -23.23
N PRO A 83 -13.57 14.56 -22.11
CA PRO A 83 -12.24 15.12 -21.91
C PRO A 83 -11.18 14.01 -21.99
N SER A 84 -10.09 14.29 -22.71
CA SER A 84 -8.97 13.36 -22.85
C SER A 84 -8.43 12.97 -21.46
N PRO A 85 -8.26 11.67 -21.17
CA PRO A 85 -7.82 11.23 -19.85
C PRO A 85 -6.42 11.77 -19.51
N ILE A 86 -6.26 12.32 -18.30
CA ILE A 86 -4.97 12.84 -17.83
C ILE A 86 -4.17 11.68 -17.21
N PRO A 87 -2.95 11.39 -17.68
CA PRO A 87 -2.11 10.37 -17.07
C PRO A 87 -1.57 10.88 -15.72
N ILE A 88 -1.72 10.05 -14.70
CA ILE A 88 -1.18 10.28 -13.36
C ILE A 88 -0.35 9.07 -12.95
N THR A 89 0.75 9.33 -12.27
CA THR A 89 1.59 8.27 -11.73
C THR A 89 1.08 7.88 -10.35
N VAL A 90 0.67 6.62 -10.18
CA VAL A 90 0.39 6.03 -8.87
C VAL A 90 1.61 5.24 -8.43
N GLY A 91 2.18 5.61 -7.29
CA GLY A 91 3.34 4.94 -6.70
C GLY A 91 3.08 3.47 -6.36
N GLY A 92 4.15 2.71 -6.13
CA GLY A 92 4.07 1.29 -5.75
C GLY A 92 3.68 1.08 -4.29
N ALA A 93 4.49 1.58 -3.36
CA ALA A 93 4.24 1.49 -1.92
C ALA A 93 4.74 2.75 -1.21
N THR A 94 3.98 3.22 -0.22
CA THR A 94 4.40 4.27 0.73
C THR A 94 4.57 3.64 2.10
N ILE A 95 5.68 3.90 2.79
CA ILE A 95 6.07 3.17 4.00
C ILE A 95 6.37 4.17 5.11
N PHE A 96 5.77 3.97 6.27
CA PHE A 96 6.11 4.64 7.52
C PHE A 96 6.66 3.60 8.49
N ILE A 97 7.77 3.91 9.16
CA ILE A 97 8.39 3.05 10.16
C ILE A 97 8.07 3.65 11.52
N LEU A 98 7.37 2.88 12.36
CA LEU A 98 6.97 3.30 13.70
C LEU A 98 7.79 2.48 14.71
N GLU A 99 8.53 3.17 15.56
CA GLU A 99 9.22 2.55 16.70
C GLU A 99 8.19 2.10 17.73
N ILE A 100 8.43 0.94 18.32
CA ILE A 100 7.53 0.33 19.30
C ILE A 100 8.26 0.20 20.63
N ASP A 101 7.78 0.95 21.62
CA ASP A 101 8.31 0.90 22.98
C ASP A 101 7.93 -0.40 23.70
N GLN A 102 6.70 -0.90 23.47
CA GLN A 102 6.19 -2.11 24.13
C GLN A 102 5.29 -2.93 23.20
N TYR A 103 5.49 -4.25 23.21
CA TYR A 103 4.64 -5.25 22.55
C TYR A 103 4.17 -6.26 23.57
N LEU A 104 2.86 -6.53 23.57
CA LEU A 104 2.22 -7.47 24.47
C LEU A 104 1.28 -8.36 23.64
N GLU A 105 1.45 -9.66 23.77
CA GLU A 105 0.58 -10.66 23.15
C GLU A 105 -0.08 -11.48 24.27
N VAL A 106 -1.41 -11.43 24.34
CA VAL A 106 -2.18 -12.13 25.37
C VAL A 106 -2.66 -13.45 24.78
N LEU A 107 -2.07 -14.55 25.22
CA LEU A 107 -2.49 -15.91 24.89
C LEU A 107 -3.49 -16.37 25.96
N GLN A 108 -4.69 -16.80 25.54
CA GLN A 108 -5.70 -17.42 26.41
C GLN A 108 -5.48 -18.93 26.50
#